data_AF-A0A6H5JBE3-F1
#
_entry.id   AF-A0A6H5JBE3-F1
#
_cell.length_a   1.000
_cell.length_b   1.000
_cell.length_c   1.000
_cell.angle_alpha   90.00
_cell.angle_beta   90.00
_cell.angle_gamma   90.00
#
_symmetry.space_group_name_H-M   'P 1'
#
loop_
_entity.id
_entity.type
_entity.pdbx_description
1 polymer ?
#
loop_
_entity_poly.entity_id
_entity_poly.type
_entity_poly.pdbx_seq_one_letter_code
_entity_poly.pdbx_strand_id
1 'polypeptide(L)'
;MKTACVALALLGSSSAFVVPMANVRTTSSSSTSLAMSSEPMTRSQALSNLFGATAAVAAAAAVPGVAFADGAKSPATQARARGIYGNRIAALKGAVDKGDTAAILAEQNCFRLFNSGVYSTDKAKFAEAEALAKSVVQAAGAGDAKALKDSYAAYMKYTEKKSGYNGAGDGQGFGSEFDYKNRTPLGTVYQR
;
A
#
# COMPACT_ATOMS: atom_id res chain seq x y z
N MET A 1 6.93 -67.98 30.61
CA MET A 1 5.48 -67.90 30.88
C MET A 1 5.23 -66.73 31.83
N LYS A 2 4.12 -66.00 31.60
CA LYS A 2 3.44 -64.99 32.46
C LYS A 2 3.79 -63.49 32.27
N THR A 3 3.11 -62.91 31.28
CA THR A 3 2.18 -61.75 31.34
C THR A 3 2.45 -60.51 32.23
N ALA A 4 2.68 -59.38 31.53
CA ALA A 4 2.15 -58.00 31.61
C ALA A 4 1.42 -57.42 32.85
N CYS A 5 1.75 -56.16 33.19
CA CYS A 5 0.87 -54.99 33.53
C CYS A 5 1.75 -53.74 33.82
N VAL A 6 1.91 -52.76 32.90
CA VAL A 6 1.25 -51.44 32.77
C VAL A 6 1.43 -50.46 33.96
N ALA A 7 2.12 -49.32 33.73
CA ALA A 7 1.67 -47.95 34.07
C ALA A 7 2.64 -46.86 33.52
N LEU A 8 2.06 -45.72 33.17
CA LEU A 8 2.52 -44.59 32.34
C LEU A 8 2.93 -43.37 33.20
N ALA A 9 3.63 -42.38 32.60
CA ALA A 9 3.84 -40.97 33.02
C ALA A 9 5.08 -40.68 33.90
N LEU A 10 5.81 -39.54 33.85
CA LEU A 10 5.66 -38.23 33.22
C LEU A 10 7.04 -37.47 33.28
N LEU A 11 7.35 -36.64 32.27
CA LEU A 11 8.11 -35.35 32.29
C LEU A 11 9.35 -35.14 33.20
N GLY A 12 10.50 -34.81 32.59
CA GLY A 12 11.66 -34.27 33.31
C GLY A 12 12.74 -33.60 32.44
N SER A 13 12.85 -32.27 32.61
CA SER A 13 14.11 -31.49 32.64
C SER A 13 14.81 -31.12 31.33
N SER A 14 14.70 -29.83 30.95
CA SER A 14 15.64 -29.15 30.06
C SER A 14 16.47 -28.16 30.88
N SER A 15 17.75 -28.46 31.08
CA SER A 15 18.73 -27.61 31.76
C SER A 15 19.75 -27.05 30.78
N ALA A 16 19.94 -25.72 30.91
CA ALA A 16 21.20 -24.97 30.80
C ALA A 16 21.94 -24.86 29.46
N PHE A 17 22.00 -23.62 28.95
CA PHE A 17 23.27 -23.06 28.46
C PHE A 17 23.38 -21.59 28.88
N VAL A 18 24.46 -21.27 29.59
CA VAL A 18 24.84 -19.95 30.14
C VAL A 18 26.18 -19.56 29.52
N VAL A 19 26.35 -18.32 29.06
CA VAL A 19 27.64 -17.61 28.85
C VAL A 19 27.39 -16.08 28.97
N PRO A 20 28.32 -15.27 29.51
CA PRO A 20 28.01 -14.11 30.36
C PRO A 20 28.15 -12.71 29.71
N MET A 21 27.73 -11.70 30.49
CA MET A 21 27.80 -10.25 30.25
C MET A 21 29.15 -9.72 29.75
N ALA A 22 29.09 -8.75 28.83
CA ALA A 22 30.07 -7.67 28.70
C ALA A 22 29.34 -6.32 28.59
N ASN A 23 29.78 -5.37 29.40
CA ASN A 23 29.15 -4.09 29.70
C ASN A 23 29.95 -2.98 29.00
N VAL A 24 29.35 -2.18 28.10
CA VAL A 24 29.92 -0.89 27.65
C VAL A 24 28.80 0.14 27.49
N ARG A 25 28.93 1.24 28.24
CA ARG A 25 28.05 2.41 28.28
C ARG A 25 28.80 3.62 27.71
N THR A 26 28.16 4.34 26.78
CA THR A 26 28.48 5.75 26.40
C THR A 26 27.23 6.37 25.75
N THR A 27 26.39 7.09 26.51
CA THR A 27 26.19 8.57 26.52
C THR A 27 25.74 9.22 25.20
N SER A 28 24.46 9.68 25.12
CA SER A 28 24.10 11.10 24.92
C SER A 28 22.58 11.34 24.75
N SER A 29 22.01 12.05 25.72
CA SER A 29 21.00 13.13 25.68
C SER A 29 19.71 13.01 24.85
N SER A 30 18.56 12.93 25.53
CA SER A 30 17.50 13.96 25.51
C SER A 30 16.36 13.56 26.46
N SER A 31 16.29 14.23 27.60
CA SER A 31 15.27 14.08 28.64
C SER A 31 14.07 14.98 28.36
N THR A 32 12.93 14.42 27.96
CA THR A 32 11.61 14.99 28.25
C THR A 32 11.21 14.57 29.65
N SER A 33 11.32 15.49 30.62
CA SER A 33 10.93 15.28 32.01
C SER A 33 9.41 15.16 32.14
N LEU A 34 8.90 13.93 32.32
CA LEU A 34 7.57 13.71 32.88
C LEU A 34 7.71 13.82 34.40
N ALA A 35 7.08 14.83 34.98
CA ALA A 35 6.92 14.96 36.42
C ALA A 35 6.09 13.78 36.94
N MET A 36 6.75 12.74 37.46
CA MET A 36 6.09 11.63 38.12
C MET A 36 5.86 12.00 39.58
N SER A 37 4.62 12.38 39.91
CA SER A 37 4.15 12.43 41.30
C SER A 37 4.37 11.06 41.95
N SER A 38 5.06 11.06 43.08
CA SER A 38 5.54 9.88 43.78
C SER A 38 4.42 9.18 44.54
N GLU A 39 3.64 8.35 43.87
CA GLU A 39 2.92 7.24 44.52
C GLU A 39 2.89 6.03 43.58
N PRO A 40 3.24 4.81 44.04
CA PRO A 40 3.14 3.62 43.22
C PRO A 40 1.66 3.25 43.01
N MET A 41 1.02 3.88 42.04
CA MET A 41 -0.35 3.54 41.65
C MET A 41 -0.35 2.12 41.07
N THR A 42 -1.01 1.20 41.76
CA THR A 42 -1.16 -0.19 41.30
C THR A 42 -1.98 -0.23 40.01
N ARG A 43 -1.63 -1.17 39.11
CA ARG A 43 -2.15 -1.28 37.73
C ARG A 43 -3.68 -1.22 37.61
N SER A 44 -4.39 -1.65 38.66
CA SER A 44 -5.86 -1.60 38.73
C SER A 44 -6.44 -0.20 38.89
N GLN A 45 -5.75 0.73 39.57
CA GLN A 45 -6.25 2.10 39.74
C GLN A 45 -6.04 2.95 38.48
N ALA A 46 -4.98 2.70 37.72
CA ALA A 46 -4.76 3.34 36.42
C ALA A 46 -5.86 2.98 35.39
N LEU A 47 -6.41 1.75 35.49
CA LEU A 47 -7.48 1.31 34.62
C LEU A 47 -8.82 1.97 34.99
N SER A 48 -9.12 2.11 36.28
CA SER A 48 -10.33 2.81 36.75
C SER A 48 -10.36 4.30 36.35
N ASN A 49 -9.22 4.99 36.36
CA ASN A 49 -9.15 6.38 35.92
C ASN A 49 -9.28 6.53 34.40
N LEU A 50 -8.85 5.54 33.61
CA LEU A 50 -9.02 5.53 32.16
C LEU A 50 -10.49 5.33 31.76
N PHE A 51 -11.23 4.50 32.49
CA PHE A 51 -12.67 4.29 32.23
C PHE A 51 -13.57 5.37 32.85
N GLY A 52 -13.14 6.04 33.94
CA GLY A 52 -13.90 7.13 34.56
C GLY A 52 -13.78 8.48 33.84
N ALA A 53 -12.67 8.74 33.14
CA ALA A 53 -12.41 10.04 32.49
C ALA A 53 -12.74 10.08 30.98
N THR A 54 -13.16 8.97 30.38
CA THR A 54 -13.44 8.87 28.93
C THR A 54 -14.91 9.07 28.55
N ALA A 55 -15.84 9.17 29.51
CA ALA A 55 -17.26 9.38 29.21
C ALA A 55 -17.62 10.85 28.88
N ALA A 56 -16.82 11.83 29.31
CA ALA A 56 -17.15 13.26 29.14
C ALA A 56 -16.52 13.92 27.91
N VAL A 57 -15.49 13.32 27.30
CA VAL A 57 -14.81 13.86 26.09
C VAL A 57 -15.29 13.18 24.80
N ALA A 58 -15.92 12.01 24.89
CA ALA A 58 -16.43 11.27 23.74
C ALA A 58 -17.66 11.92 23.07
N ALA A 59 -18.39 12.80 23.76
CA ALA A 59 -19.60 13.42 23.23
C ALA A 59 -19.35 14.66 22.34
N ALA A 60 -18.16 15.27 22.39
CA ALA A 60 -17.83 16.46 21.60
C ALA A 60 -17.04 16.16 20.30
N ALA A 61 -16.48 14.95 20.17
CA ALA A 61 -15.75 14.51 18.97
C ALA A 61 -16.63 13.79 17.93
N ALA A 62 -17.92 13.62 18.22
CA ALA A 62 -18.89 12.93 17.38
C ALA A 62 -19.79 13.89 16.58
N VAL A 63 -19.26 15.03 16.14
CA VAL A 63 -19.82 15.69 14.95
C VAL A 63 -19.10 15.05 13.76
N PRO A 64 -19.70 14.06 13.08
CA PRO A 64 -19.19 13.64 11.78
C PRO A 64 -19.28 14.87 10.90
N GLY A 65 -18.16 15.58 10.75
CA GLY A 65 -17.99 16.56 9.71
C GLY A 65 -18.42 15.86 8.43
N VAL A 66 -19.43 16.41 7.77
CA VAL A 66 -19.90 15.97 6.47
C VAL A 66 -18.72 16.21 5.53
N ALA A 67 -17.80 15.26 5.50
CA ALA A 67 -16.67 15.26 4.59
C ALA A 67 -17.28 15.20 3.20
N PHE A 68 -16.93 16.16 2.35
CA PHE A 68 -17.31 16.20 0.94
C PHE A 68 -16.84 14.91 0.25
N ALA A 69 -17.67 13.86 0.29
CA ALA A 69 -17.39 12.55 -0.27
C ALA A 69 -17.28 12.59 -1.81
N ASP A 70 -17.78 13.66 -2.44
CA ASP A 70 -17.68 13.90 -3.88
C ASP A 70 -16.25 14.28 -4.34
N GLY A 71 -15.34 14.59 -3.41
CA GLY A 71 -13.92 14.82 -3.75
C GLY A 71 -13.11 13.53 -3.96
N ALA A 72 -13.56 12.40 -3.40
CA ALA A 72 -12.79 11.14 -3.43
C ALA A 72 -12.80 10.47 -4.82
N LYS A 73 -13.89 10.62 -5.56
CA LYS A 73 -14.07 10.05 -6.91
C LYS A 73 -14.44 11.17 -7.88
N SER A 74 -13.43 11.86 -8.39
CA SER A 74 -13.61 12.98 -9.32
C SER A 74 -12.90 12.71 -10.65
N PRO A 75 -13.24 13.44 -11.73
CA PRO A 75 -12.50 13.37 -12.97
C PRO A 75 -11.00 13.66 -12.79
N ALA A 76 -10.64 14.52 -11.83
CA ALA A 76 -9.26 14.83 -11.49
C ALA A 76 -8.53 13.64 -10.86
N THR A 77 -9.17 12.89 -9.94
CA THR A 77 -8.55 11.69 -9.36
C THR A 77 -8.41 10.57 -10.38
N GLN A 78 -9.38 10.43 -11.29
CA GLN A 78 -9.28 9.51 -12.43
C GLN A 78 -8.13 9.88 -13.38
N ALA A 79 -7.99 11.16 -13.73
CA ALA A 79 -6.91 11.65 -14.60
C ALA A 79 -5.53 11.45 -13.94
N ARG A 80 -5.42 11.68 -12.63
CA ARG A 80 -4.20 11.42 -11.85
C ARG A 80 -3.83 9.93 -11.87
N ALA A 81 -4.80 9.03 -11.66
CA ALA A 81 -4.57 7.59 -11.74
C ALA A 81 -4.14 7.14 -13.14
N ARG A 82 -4.76 7.69 -14.20
CA ARG A 82 -4.36 7.46 -15.59
C ARG A 82 -2.92 7.91 -15.85
N GLY A 83 -2.56 9.10 -15.41
CA GLY A 83 -1.22 9.66 -15.61
C GLY A 83 -0.13 8.91 -14.86
N ILE A 84 -0.32 8.66 -13.55
CA ILE A 84 0.71 8.01 -12.73
C ILE A 84 0.84 6.53 -13.10
N TYR A 85 -0.25 5.77 -13.02
CA TYR A 85 -0.19 4.31 -13.18
C TYR A 85 -0.22 3.89 -14.65
N GLY A 86 -0.94 4.64 -15.51
CA GLY A 86 -0.97 4.33 -16.94
C GLY A 86 0.40 4.49 -17.59
N ASN A 87 1.18 5.52 -17.23
CA ASN A 87 2.55 5.68 -17.72
C ASN A 87 3.46 4.52 -17.26
N ARG A 88 3.31 4.05 -16.02
CA ARG A 88 4.06 2.88 -15.52
C ARG A 88 3.70 1.61 -16.28
N ILE A 89 2.41 1.38 -16.52
CA ILE A 89 1.95 0.22 -17.30
C ILE A 89 2.43 0.31 -18.75
N ALA A 90 2.42 1.49 -19.37
CA ALA A 90 2.94 1.69 -20.73
C ALA A 90 4.46 1.45 -20.81
N ALA A 91 5.22 1.83 -19.78
CA ALA A 91 6.66 1.58 -19.70
C ALA A 91 7.00 0.07 -19.64
N LEU A 92 6.07 -0.79 -19.17
CA LEU A 92 6.25 -2.24 -19.16
C LEU A 92 6.28 -2.86 -20.56
N LYS A 93 5.88 -2.15 -21.63
CA LYS A 93 5.92 -2.68 -22.99
C LYS A 93 7.30 -3.22 -23.36
N GLY A 94 8.37 -2.51 -22.97
CA GLY A 94 9.74 -2.96 -23.21
C GLY A 94 10.11 -4.24 -22.46
N ALA A 95 9.56 -4.46 -21.27
CA ALA A 95 9.74 -5.69 -20.48
C ALA A 95 8.93 -6.86 -21.10
N VAL A 96 7.70 -6.60 -21.52
CA VAL A 96 6.85 -7.56 -22.25
C VAL A 96 7.51 -8.03 -23.54
N ASP A 97 8.11 -7.11 -24.30
CA ASP A 97 8.81 -7.42 -25.56
C ASP A 97 10.02 -8.33 -25.33
N LYS A 98 10.76 -8.10 -24.24
CA LYS A 98 11.94 -8.88 -23.79
C LYS A 98 11.59 -10.16 -23.03
N GLY A 99 10.33 -10.36 -22.64
CA GLY A 99 9.92 -11.50 -21.81
C GLY A 99 10.38 -11.40 -20.35
N ASP A 100 10.67 -10.21 -19.85
CA ASP A 100 11.03 -9.98 -18.44
C ASP A 100 9.77 -10.01 -17.57
N THR A 101 9.43 -11.21 -17.10
CA THR A 101 8.25 -11.43 -16.26
C THR A 101 8.43 -10.90 -14.85
N ALA A 102 9.66 -10.77 -14.35
CA ALA A 102 9.94 -10.27 -13.01
C ALA A 102 9.55 -8.79 -12.87
N ALA A 103 9.85 -7.97 -13.88
CA ALA A 103 9.44 -6.57 -13.92
C ALA A 103 7.90 -6.40 -13.87
N ILE A 104 7.17 -7.29 -14.55
CA ILE A 104 5.70 -7.26 -14.58
C ILE A 104 5.11 -7.72 -13.24
N LEU A 105 5.71 -8.75 -12.64
CA LEU A 105 5.29 -9.26 -11.34
C LEU A 105 5.57 -8.24 -10.21
N ALA A 106 6.65 -7.45 -10.31
CA ALA A 106 6.92 -6.36 -9.38
C ALA A 106 5.88 -5.22 -9.47
N GLU A 107 5.32 -5.01 -10.67
CA GLU A 107 4.37 -3.94 -10.97
C GLU A 107 2.88 -4.39 -10.94
N GLN A 108 2.58 -5.59 -10.43
CA GLN A 108 1.20 -6.10 -10.34
C GLN A 108 0.23 -5.12 -9.64
N ASN A 109 0.72 -4.46 -8.60
CA ASN A 109 -0.07 -3.48 -7.85
C ASN A 109 -0.48 -2.28 -8.72
N CYS A 110 0.30 -1.91 -9.73
CA CYS A 110 -0.03 -0.79 -10.61
C CYS A 110 -1.26 -1.06 -11.47
N PHE A 111 -1.45 -2.29 -11.97
CA PHE A 111 -2.68 -2.64 -12.69
C PHE A 111 -3.93 -2.47 -11.83
N ARG A 112 -3.85 -2.92 -10.56
CA ARG A 112 -4.98 -2.76 -9.62
C ARG A 112 -5.25 -1.30 -9.28
N LEU A 113 -4.20 -0.51 -9.02
CA LEU A 113 -4.32 0.92 -8.69
C LEU A 113 -4.81 1.76 -9.88
N PHE A 114 -4.39 1.40 -11.09
CA PHE A 114 -4.94 1.98 -12.31
C PHE A 114 -6.43 1.67 -12.41
N ASN A 115 -6.83 0.39 -12.34
CA ASN A 115 -8.22 0.00 -12.49
C ASN A 115 -9.12 0.67 -11.44
N SER A 116 -8.71 0.68 -10.16
CA SER A 116 -9.49 1.26 -9.07
C SER A 116 -9.60 2.78 -9.16
N GLY A 117 -8.55 3.45 -9.64
CA GLY A 117 -8.54 4.90 -9.81
C GLY A 117 -9.30 5.36 -11.04
N VAL A 118 -9.17 4.65 -12.17
CA VAL A 118 -9.77 5.04 -13.46
C VAL A 118 -11.25 4.69 -13.55
N TYR A 119 -11.63 3.52 -13.05
CA TYR A 119 -13.01 3.01 -13.10
C TYR A 119 -13.69 3.09 -11.74
N SER A 120 -13.32 4.07 -10.91
CA SER A 120 -13.80 4.25 -9.55
C SER A 120 -15.33 4.34 -9.43
N THR A 121 -15.99 4.81 -10.49
CA THR A 121 -17.45 4.98 -10.58
C THR A 121 -18.15 3.91 -11.42
N ASP A 122 -17.42 3.15 -12.25
CA ASP A 122 -17.98 2.19 -13.21
C ASP A 122 -17.51 0.76 -12.87
N LYS A 123 -18.34 0.05 -12.10
CA LYS A 123 -18.01 -1.29 -11.60
C LYS A 123 -17.90 -2.34 -12.71
N ALA A 124 -18.66 -2.20 -13.79
CA ALA A 124 -18.61 -3.14 -14.90
C ALA A 124 -17.27 -3.02 -15.62
N LYS A 125 -16.84 -1.78 -15.92
CA LYS A 125 -15.52 -1.55 -16.52
C LYS A 125 -14.37 -1.94 -15.60
N PHE A 126 -14.53 -1.71 -14.29
CA PHE A 126 -13.55 -2.18 -13.31
C PHE A 126 -13.37 -3.70 -13.36
N ALA A 127 -14.46 -4.47 -13.33
CA ALA A 127 -14.42 -5.93 -13.32
C ALA A 127 -13.77 -6.49 -14.60
N GLU A 128 -14.10 -5.91 -15.75
CA GLU A 128 -13.54 -6.32 -17.04
C GLU A 128 -12.05 -5.97 -17.14
N ALA A 129 -11.64 -4.77 -16.72
CA ALA A 129 -10.23 -4.39 -16.63
C ALA A 129 -9.45 -5.26 -15.63
N GLU A 130 -10.07 -5.67 -14.52
CA GLU A 130 -9.45 -6.53 -13.52
C GLU A 130 -9.26 -7.96 -14.05
N ALA A 131 -10.23 -8.49 -14.80
CA ALA A 131 -10.09 -9.79 -15.47
C ALA A 131 -8.92 -9.78 -16.47
N LEU A 132 -8.82 -8.73 -17.29
CA LEU A 132 -7.71 -8.56 -18.23
C LEU A 132 -6.38 -8.40 -17.48
N ALA A 133 -6.31 -7.59 -16.43
CA ALA A 133 -5.10 -7.45 -15.62
C ALA A 133 -4.66 -8.78 -14.98
N LYS A 134 -5.59 -9.58 -14.47
CA LYS A 134 -5.30 -10.91 -13.93
C LYS A 134 -4.71 -11.83 -15.00
N SER A 135 -5.22 -11.78 -16.23
CA SER A 135 -4.66 -12.58 -17.33
C SER A 135 -3.21 -12.21 -17.64
N VAL A 136 -2.84 -10.93 -17.58
CA VAL A 136 -1.44 -10.46 -17.75
C VAL A 136 -0.55 -11.01 -16.64
N VAL A 137 -0.99 -10.92 -15.39
CA VAL A 137 -0.22 -11.39 -14.23
C VAL A 137 -0.08 -12.91 -14.24
N GLN A 138 -1.13 -13.64 -14.61
CA GLN A 138 -1.08 -15.09 -14.75
C GLN A 138 -0.13 -15.52 -15.87
N ALA A 139 -0.17 -14.87 -17.03
CA ALA A 139 0.75 -15.14 -18.13
C ALA A 139 2.21 -14.85 -17.74
N ALA A 140 2.45 -13.75 -17.01
CA ALA A 140 3.77 -13.44 -16.48
C ALA A 140 4.25 -14.49 -15.46
N GLY A 141 3.38 -14.95 -14.56
CA GLY A 141 3.69 -15.99 -13.57
C GLY A 141 3.94 -17.36 -14.20
N ALA A 142 3.26 -17.67 -15.31
CA ALA A 142 3.46 -18.90 -16.08
C ALA A 142 4.70 -18.86 -17.00
N GLY A 143 5.32 -17.69 -17.21
CA GLY A 143 6.46 -17.55 -18.12
C GLY A 143 6.11 -17.63 -19.60
N ASP A 144 4.82 -17.53 -19.97
CA ASP A 144 4.38 -17.62 -21.37
C ASP A 144 4.50 -16.25 -22.05
N ALA A 145 5.58 -16.06 -22.81
CA ALA A 145 5.87 -14.81 -23.51
C ALA A 145 4.83 -14.45 -24.59
N LYS A 146 4.17 -15.44 -25.21
CA LYS A 146 3.14 -15.19 -26.23
C LYS A 146 1.84 -14.77 -25.55
N ALA A 147 1.37 -15.55 -24.58
CA ALA A 147 0.17 -15.20 -23.83
C ALA A 147 0.32 -13.86 -23.09
N LEU A 148 1.53 -13.53 -22.63
CA LEU A 148 1.84 -12.26 -22.00
C LEU A 148 1.68 -11.09 -22.97
N LYS A 149 2.22 -11.20 -24.20
CA LYS A 149 2.07 -10.17 -25.24
C LYS A 149 0.61 -9.99 -25.64
N ASP A 150 -0.11 -11.09 -25.83
CA ASP A 150 -1.52 -11.07 -26.24
C ASP A 150 -2.42 -10.47 -25.14
N SER A 151 -2.25 -10.91 -23.89
CA SER A 151 -3.01 -10.38 -22.74
C SER A 151 -2.67 -8.92 -22.43
N TYR A 152 -1.39 -8.53 -22.52
CA TYR A 152 -0.98 -7.14 -22.35
C TYR A 152 -1.55 -6.23 -23.45
N ALA A 153 -1.53 -6.67 -24.71
CA ALA A 153 -2.13 -5.93 -25.81
C ALA A 153 -3.65 -5.80 -25.64
N ALA A 154 -4.34 -6.85 -25.19
CA ALA A 154 -5.77 -6.79 -24.90
C ALA A 154 -6.09 -5.80 -23.76
N TYR A 155 -5.31 -5.83 -22.67
CA TYR A 155 -5.45 -4.87 -21.58
C TYR A 155 -5.21 -3.42 -22.03
N MET A 156 -4.15 -3.17 -22.80
CA MET A 156 -3.84 -1.84 -23.31
C MET A 156 -4.95 -1.32 -24.25
N LYS A 157 -5.47 -2.16 -25.16
CA LYS A 157 -6.60 -1.79 -26.03
C LYS A 157 -7.86 -1.43 -25.25
N TYR A 158 -8.15 -2.16 -24.18
CA TYR A 158 -9.31 -1.88 -23.33
C TYR A 158 -9.17 -0.57 -22.55
N THR A 159 -7.95 -0.29 -22.08
CA THR A 159 -7.66 0.84 -21.19
C THR A 159 -7.27 2.11 -21.94
N GLU A 160 -6.97 2.02 -23.24
CA GLU A 160 -6.57 3.14 -24.09
C GLU A 160 -7.66 4.21 -24.20
N LYS A 161 -7.57 5.17 -23.28
CA LYS A 161 -7.99 6.54 -23.49
C LYS A 161 -6.76 7.38 -23.19
N LYS A 162 -6.13 7.90 -24.25
CA LYS A 162 -4.94 8.75 -24.16
C LYS A 162 -5.18 9.88 -23.16
N SER A 163 -4.18 10.16 -22.32
CA SER A 163 -4.11 11.43 -21.60
C SER A 163 -4.24 12.56 -22.64
N GLY A 164 -5.12 13.54 -22.40
CA GLY A 164 -5.27 14.69 -23.29
C GLY A 164 -4.04 15.61 -23.32
N TYR A 165 -3.04 15.32 -22.48
CA TYR A 165 -1.81 16.09 -22.36
C TYR A 165 -0.60 15.17 -22.52
N ASN A 166 0.24 15.44 -23.52
CA ASN A 166 1.40 14.65 -23.95
C ASN A 166 2.73 15.43 -23.87
N GLY A 167 2.73 16.63 -23.31
CA GLY A 167 3.95 17.42 -23.05
C GLY A 167 3.82 18.89 -23.46
N ALA A 168 4.97 19.56 -23.61
CA ALA A 168 5.09 21.01 -23.82
C ALA A 168 4.26 21.56 -24.99
N GLY A 169 3.99 20.73 -26.02
CA GLY A 169 3.19 21.11 -27.17
C GLY A 169 1.68 21.24 -26.90
N ASP A 170 1.20 20.63 -25.81
CA ASP A 170 -0.23 20.59 -25.44
C ASP A 170 -0.59 21.65 -24.37
N GLY A 171 0.34 22.54 -24.02
CA GLY A 171 0.13 23.64 -23.07
C GLY A 171 0.89 23.48 -21.75
N GLN A 172 0.33 24.00 -20.66
CA GLN A 172 0.94 23.90 -19.34
C GLN A 172 0.63 22.54 -18.70
N GLY A 173 1.68 21.84 -18.29
CA GLY A 173 1.61 20.53 -17.67
C GLY A 173 1.26 20.56 -16.20
N PHE A 174 1.73 21.55 -15.45
CA PHE A 174 1.44 21.69 -14.02
C PHE A 174 1.30 23.17 -13.63
N GLY A 175 0.46 23.44 -12.62
CA GLY A 175 0.25 24.78 -12.07
C GLY A 175 0.67 24.93 -10.60
N SER A 176 1.06 23.84 -9.94
CA SER A 176 1.56 23.84 -8.57
C SER A 176 2.55 22.69 -8.34
N GLU A 177 3.34 22.79 -7.27
CA GLU A 177 4.32 21.78 -6.90
C GLU A 177 3.68 20.45 -6.50
N PHE A 178 2.40 20.45 -6.14
CA PHE A 178 1.63 19.27 -5.75
C PHE A 178 1.13 18.42 -6.94
N ASP A 179 1.17 18.96 -8.16
CA ASP A 179 0.71 18.25 -9.35
C ASP A 179 1.52 16.96 -9.57
N TYR A 180 0.85 15.89 -9.97
CA TYR A 180 1.50 14.60 -10.24
C TYR A 180 2.42 14.63 -11.45
N LYS A 181 2.27 15.62 -12.34
CA LYS A 181 3.14 15.83 -13.48
C LYS A 181 4.40 16.61 -13.11
N ASN A 182 4.43 17.27 -11.94
CA ASN A 182 5.61 17.98 -11.46
C ASN A 182 6.79 16.99 -11.38
N ARG A 183 7.96 17.41 -11.88
CA ARG A 183 9.18 16.57 -12.00
C ARG A 183 9.04 15.31 -12.87
N THR A 184 8.02 15.24 -13.72
CA THR A 184 7.93 14.22 -14.78
C THR A 184 8.25 14.84 -16.14
N PRO A 185 8.56 14.05 -17.18
CA PRO A 185 8.73 14.58 -18.55
C PRO A 185 7.50 15.32 -19.09
N LEU A 186 6.31 15.10 -18.50
CA LEU A 186 5.07 15.80 -18.83
C LEU A 186 4.94 17.13 -18.07
N GLY A 187 5.75 17.39 -17.05
CA GLY A 187 5.69 18.61 -16.26
C GLY A 187 6.37 19.78 -16.97
N THR A 188 5.63 20.56 -17.74
CA THR A 188 6.15 21.82 -18.32
C THR A 188 5.34 23.02 -17.86
N VAL A 189 6.02 24.09 -17.50
CA VAL A 189 5.40 25.37 -17.15
C VAL A 189 6.12 26.46 -17.92
N TYR A 190 5.36 27.38 -18.50
CA TYR A 190 5.92 28.57 -19.13
C TYR A 190 6.30 29.57 -18.03
N GLN A 191 7.60 29.82 -17.85
CA GLN A 191 8.10 30.85 -16.94
C GLN A 191 8.14 32.19 -17.69
N ARG A 192 7.40 33.18 -17.17
CA ARG A 192 7.36 34.55 -17.69
C ARG A 192 8.38 35.42 -16.97
#